data_AF-A0A2N9MEZ1-F1
#
_entry.id   AF-A0A2N9MEZ1-F1
#
_cell.length_a   1.000
_cell.length_b   1.000
_cell.length_c   1.000
_cell.angle_alpha   90.00
_cell.angle_beta   90.00
_cell.angle_gamma   90.00
#
_symmetry.space_group_name_H-M   'P 1'
#
loop_
_entity.id
_entity.type
_entity.pdbx_description
1 polymer ?
#
loop_
_entity_poly.entity_id
_entity_poly.type
_entity_poly.pdbx_seq_one_letter_code
_entity_poly.pdbx_strand_id
1 'polypeptide(L)'
;MRTRPESLPLAATPPALAVPYAHPTLGRMTPTTDLRAQALEYHRHLPKRIRDYLRLGRGIADEVIDLHCLGWNGQRVTIPITDRDGQVVAFKFAKDPADPTNGPKMLATPGVRAELYGWERVLAKPTQIIVCEGEFDRLVLESQGLATVTSTGGALTFRREWGPHFDPIPSIYVCFDNDDAGREGAKRVAEVIPRGRIVRLPEEVGEGGDVTDFFVRLGRVRDEFEQLLGAAQPLPLRLSTDNRQSPPEPAHPGSGSAVQELKSRLPIEDLIGRYVPLRPSGQRLVARCPFHEDHTPSFVVYPGTQSFHCFGCLAHGDVFAFLMRYERLSFREALEVIRNLSN
;
A
#
# COMPACT_ATOMS: atom_id res chain seq x y z
N MET A 1 26.94 -63.28 -11.70
CA MET A 1 25.65 -62.83 -12.25
C MET A 1 24.94 -61.97 -11.21
N ARG A 2 24.94 -60.64 -11.38
CA ARG A 2 24.21 -59.70 -10.51
C ARG A 2 22.96 -59.27 -11.27
N THR A 3 21.78 -59.63 -10.77
CA THR A 3 20.48 -59.27 -11.35
C THR A 3 20.14 -57.83 -10.98
N ARG A 4 19.86 -56.99 -11.98
CA ARG A 4 19.31 -55.63 -11.82
C ARG A 4 17.84 -55.71 -11.39
N PRO A 5 17.32 -54.78 -10.57
CA PRO A 5 15.88 -54.70 -10.33
C PRO A 5 15.17 -54.01 -11.51
N GLU A 6 14.02 -54.56 -11.87
CA GLU A 6 13.13 -54.08 -12.94
C GLU A 6 12.54 -52.70 -12.59
N SER A 7 12.61 -51.77 -13.56
CA SER A 7 12.00 -50.45 -13.49
C SER A 7 10.52 -50.53 -13.86
N LEU A 8 9.64 -50.13 -12.92
CA LEU A 8 8.22 -49.89 -13.18
C LEU A 8 8.01 -48.74 -14.20
N PRO A 9 7.02 -48.83 -15.11
CA PRO A 9 6.79 -47.80 -16.11
C PRO A 9 6.17 -46.54 -15.50
N LEU A 10 6.69 -45.36 -15.88
CA LEU A 10 6.08 -44.07 -15.60
C LEU A 10 4.66 -44.03 -16.17
N ALA A 11 3.67 -43.75 -15.32
CA ALA A 11 2.31 -43.46 -15.74
C ALA A 11 2.27 -42.17 -16.59
N ALA A 12 1.60 -42.25 -17.73
CA ALA A 12 1.47 -41.17 -18.71
C ALA A 12 0.72 -39.97 -18.13
N THR A 13 1.29 -38.78 -18.30
CA THR A 13 0.66 -37.49 -18.01
C THR A 13 -0.57 -37.29 -18.90
N PRO A 14 -1.76 -36.95 -18.36
CA PRO A 14 -2.92 -36.64 -19.20
C PRO A 14 -2.67 -35.34 -19.98
N PRO A 15 -3.26 -35.19 -21.19
CA PRO A 15 -2.98 -34.05 -22.07
C PRO A 15 -3.48 -32.74 -21.46
N ALA A 16 -2.64 -31.71 -21.56
CA ALA A 16 -3.01 -30.34 -21.24
C ALA A 16 -4.17 -29.90 -22.14
N LEU A 17 -5.35 -29.70 -21.54
CA LEU A 17 -6.45 -29.02 -22.21
C LEU A 17 -6.08 -27.54 -22.36
N ALA A 18 -5.59 -27.17 -23.53
CA ALA A 18 -5.45 -25.79 -23.94
C ALA A 18 -6.86 -25.20 -24.16
N VAL A 19 -7.33 -24.40 -23.21
CA VAL A 19 -8.47 -23.50 -23.43
C VAL A 19 -7.90 -22.13 -23.82
N PRO A 20 -8.24 -21.59 -25.00
CA PRO A 20 -7.74 -20.27 -25.40
C PRO A 20 -8.51 -19.20 -24.61
N TYR A 21 -7.94 -18.68 -23.53
CA TYR A 21 -8.46 -17.48 -22.89
C TYR A 21 -7.94 -16.25 -23.65
N ALA A 22 -8.84 -15.61 -24.38
CA ALA A 22 -8.61 -14.29 -24.95
C ALA A 22 -8.31 -13.29 -23.83
N HIS A 23 -7.25 -12.51 -24.00
CA HIS A 23 -6.96 -11.36 -23.15
C HIS A 23 -8.18 -10.42 -23.13
N PRO A 24 -8.79 -10.11 -21.98
CA PRO A 24 -9.61 -8.92 -21.90
C PRO A 24 -8.62 -7.75 -21.96
N THR A 25 -8.63 -7.06 -23.09
CA THR A 25 -8.18 -5.68 -23.19
C THR A 25 -8.74 -4.92 -21.99
N LEU A 26 -7.87 -4.16 -21.30
CA LEU A 26 -8.22 -3.23 -20.22
C LEU A 26 -9.17 -2.16 -20.77
N GLY A 27 -10.44 -2.53 -20.92
CA GLY A 27 -11.54 -1.68 -21.32
C GLY A 27 -11.98 -0.84 -20.13
N ARG A 28 -12.36 0.41 -20.40
CA ARG A 28 -13.07 1.26 -19.44
C ARG A 28 -14.17 0.46 -18.75
N MET A 29 -14.12 0.39 -17.42
CA MET A 29 -15.15 -0.24 -16.59
C MET A 29 -16.51 0.39 -16.91
N THR A 30 -17.47 -0.44 -17.33
CA THR A 30 -18.86 -0.04 -17.57
C THR A 30 -19.68 -0.05 -16.28
N PRO A 31 -20.78 0.72 -16.18
CA PRO A 31 -21.44 1.08 -14.91
C PRO A 31 -22.35 0.01 -14.27
N THR A 32 -22.21 -1.28 -14.60
CA THR A 32 -23.22 -2.31 -14.25
C THR A 32 -22.67 -3.57 -13.56
N THR A 33 -21.41 -3.58 -13.14
CA THR A 33 -20.88 -4.76 -12.43
C THR A 33 -21.30 -4.72 -10.96
N ASP A 34 -22.15 -5.65 -10.55
CA ASP A 34 -22.40 -5.92 -9.13
C ASP A 34 -21.12 -6.52 -8.52
N LEU A 35 -20.32 -5.66 -7.89
CA LEU A 35 -19.04 -6.04 -7.28
C LEU A 35 -19.22 -7.03 -6.13
N ARG A 36 -20.39 -7.05 -5.47
CA ARG A 36 -20.69 -8.03 -4.43
C ARG A 36 -20.91 -9.41 -5.03
N ALA A 37 -21.70 -9.51 -6.11
CA ALA A 37 -21.85 -10.76 -6.85
C ALA A 37 -20.50 -11.28 -7.37
N GLN A 38 -19.64 -10.38 -7.85
CA GLN A 38 -18.29 -10.71 -8.28
C GLN A 38 -17.40 -11.22 -7.13
N ALA A 39 -17.48 -10.62 -5.94
CA ALA A 39 -16.75 -11.09 -4.76
C ALA A 39 -17.16 -12.52 -4.37
N LEU A 40 -18.47 -12.80 -4.37
CA LEU A 40 -19.00 -14.14 -4.11
C LEU A 40 -18.50 -15.15 -5.16
N GLU A 41 -18.44 -14.75 -6.43
CA GLU A 41 -17.93 -15.61 -7.49
C GLU A 41 -16.45 -15.93 -7.32
N TYR A 42 -15.62 -14.94 -7.00
CA TYR A 42 -14.20 -15.16 -6.69
C TYR A 42 -14.00 -16.03 -5.45
N HIS A 43 -14.84 -15.86 -4.42
CA HIS A 43 -14.80 -16.69 -3.23
C HIS A 43 -15.12 -18.16 -3.53
N ARG A 44 -16.15 -18.44 -4.35
CA ARG A 44 -16.47 -19.81 -4.81
C ARG A 44 -15.31 -20.47 -5.55
N HIS A 45 -14.50 -19.68 -6.25
CA HIS A 45 -13.36 -20.16 -7.02
C HIS A 45 -12.04 -20.17 -6.24
N LEU A 46 -12.06 -19.91 -4.93
CA LEU A 46 -10.86 -19.91 -4.08
C LEU A 46 -10.23 -21.31 -4.03
N PRO A 47 -9.06 -21.54 -4.66
CA PRO A 47 -8.47 -22.87 -4.71
C PRO A 47 -7.95 -23.28 -3.32
N LYS A 48 -8.01 -24.58 -3.01
CA LYS A 48 -7.52 -25.11 -1.73
C LYS A 48 -6.10 -24.63 -1.38
N ARG A 49 -5.18 -24.61 -2.35
CA ARG A 49 -3.80 -24.12 -2.14
C ARG A 49 -3.72 -22.68 -1.64
N ILE A 50 -4.61 -21.80 -2.12
CA ILE A 50 -4.66 -20.39 -1.72
C ILE A 50 -5.33 -20.27 -0.36
N ARG A 51 -6.42 -21.01 -0.12
CA ARG A 51 -7.06 -21.06 1.20
C ARG A 51 -6.07 -21.55 2.27
N ASP A 52 -5.31 -22.60 1.98
CA ASP A 52 -4.26 -23.11 2.88
C ASP A 52 -3.16 -22.06 3.13
N TYR A 53 -2.75 -21.30 2.10
CA TYR A 53 -1.82 -20.19 2.27
C TYR A 53 -2.38 -19.07 3.15
N LEU A 54 -3.64 -18.67 2.96
CA LEU A 54 -4.28 -17.66 3.79
C LEU A 54 -4.39 -18.12 5.26
N ARG A 55 -4.76 -19.38 5.46
CA ARG A 55 -4.94 -19.95 6.81
C ARG A 55 -3.62 -20.21 7.52
N LEU A 56 -2.74 -20.97 6.90
CA LEU A 56 -1.51 -21.46 7.54
C LEU A 56 -0.32 -20.53 7.32
N GLY A 57 -0.25 -19.88 6.15
CA GLY A 57 0.86 -18.99 5.81
C GLY A 57 0.65 -17.55 6.31
N ARG A 58 -0.59 -17.06 6.27
CA ARG A 58 -0.93 -15.71 6.76
C ARG A 58 -1.55 -15.71 8.16
N GLY A 59 -2.13 -16.81 8.64
CA GLY A 59 -2.78 -16.84 9.94
C GLY A 59 -4.20 -16.25 9.94
N ILE A 60 -4.88 -16.26 8.78
CA ILE A 60 -6.25 -15.78 8.65
C ILE A 60 -7.22 -16.95 8.85
N ALA A 61 -8.06 -16.88 9.88
CA ALA A 61 -9.01 -17.94 10.21
C ALA A 61 -10.03 -18.18 9.08
N ASP A 62 -10.49 -19.42 8.92
CA ASP A 62 -11.45 -19.78 7.86
C ASP A 62 -12.74 -18.96 7.96
N GLU A 63 -13.19 -18.68 9.18
CA GLU A 63 -14.38 -17.85 9.43
C GLU A 63 -14.19 -16.43 8.92
N VAL A 64 -12.97 -15.88 9.00
CA VAL A 64 -12.63 -14.54 8.49
C VAL A 64 -12.48 -14.58 6.97
N ILE A 65 -11.88 -15.64 6.41
CA ILE A 65 -11.81 -15.86 4.95
C ILE A 65 -13.22 -15.85 4.34
N ASP A 66 -14.16 -16.56 4.97
CA ASP A 66 -15.53 -16.70 4.51
C ASP A 66 -16.35 -15.43 4.74
N LEU A 67 -16.24 -14.82 5.93
CA LEU A 67 -16.94 -13.58 6.28
C LEU A 67 -16.62 -12.45 5.29
N HIS A 68 -15.35 -12.30 4.92
CA HIS A 68 -14.88 -11.24 4.03
C HIS A 68 -14.89 -11.65 2.55
N CYS A 69 -15.39 -12.84 2.22
CA CYS A 69 -15.43 -13.36 0.85
C CYS A 69 -14.06 -13.27 0.14
N LEU A 70 -12.97 -13.61 0.85
CA LEU A 70 -11.64 -13.64 0.22
C LEU A 70 -11.66 -14.68 -0.90
N GLY A 71 -11.14 -14.32 -2.06
CA GLY A 71 -11.39 -15.08 -3.28
C GLY A 71 -10.18 -15.21 -4.18
N TRP A 72 -10.42 -15.74 -5.38
CA TRP A 72 -9.43 -15.91 -6.41
C TRP A 72 -10.00 -15.56 -7.77
N ASN A 73 -9.32 -14.67 -8.50
CA ASN A 73 -9.77 -14.23 -9.82
C ASN A 73 -9.15 -15.04 -10.98
N GLY A 74 -8.46 -16.14 -10.70
CA GLY A 74 -7.67 -16.90 -11.68
C GLY A 74 -6.17 -16.62 -11.61
N GLN A 75 -5.75 -15.48 -11.07
CA GLN A 75 -4.34 -15.06 -11.02
C GLN A 75 -3.89 -14.49 -9.66
N ARG A 76 -4.80 -13.86 -8.91
CA ARG A 76 -4.51 -13.15 -7.66
C ARG A 76 -5.58 -13.45 -6.63
N VAL A 77 -5.17 -13.42 -5.37
CA VAL A 77 -6.11 -13.45 -4.23
C VAL A 77 -6.86 -12.12 -4.21
N THR A 78 -8.18 -12.18 -4.08
CA THR A 78 -9.05 -11.01 -4.09
C THR A 78 -9.52 -10.69 -2.68
N ILE A 79 -9.38 -9.43 -2.27
CA ILE A 79 -9.92 -8.91 -1.01
C ILE A 79 -10.97 -7.85 -1.38
N PRO A 80 -12.27 -8.12 -1.17
CA PRO A 80 -13.32 -7.13 -1.39
C PRO A 80 -13.18 -5.97 -0.40
N ILE A 81 -13.24 -4.74 -0.90
CA ILE A 81 -13.21 -3.52 -0.10
C ILE A 81 -14.61 -2.93 -0.05
N THR A 82 -15.13 -2.78 1.16
CA THR A 82 -16.43 -2.15 1.41
C THR A 82 -16.30 -0.69 1.81
N ASP A 83 -17.24 0.14 1.36
CA ASP A 83 -17.42 1.48 1.87
C ASP A 83 -18.13 1.48 3.24
N ARG A 84 -18.46 2.68 3.71
CA ARG A 84 -19.14 2.89 4.98
C ARG A 84 -20.54 2.26 5.06
N ASP A 85 -21.23 2.14 3.93
CA ASP A 85 -22.57 1.57 3.83
C ASP A 85 -22.53 0.05 3.61
N GLY A 86 -21.34 -0.55 3.65
CA GLY A 86 -21.13 -1.98 3.46
C GLY A 86 -21.21 -2.41 1.99
N GLN A 87 -21.20 -1.48 1.04
CA GLN A 87 -21.20 -1.80 -0.38
C GLN A 87 -19.78 -2.11 -0.83
N VAL A 88 -19.60 -3.18 -1.60
CA VAL A 88 -18.29 -3.48 -2.21
C VAL A 88 -18.02 -2.44 -3.30
N VAL A 89 -16.97 -1.64 -3.12
CA VAL A 89 -16.61 -0.52 -4.02
C VAL A 89 -15.32 -0.78 -4.79
N ALA A 90 -14.49 -1.71 -4.32
CA ALA A 90 -13.23 -2.07 -4.96
C ALA A 90 -12.77 -3.47 -4.56
N PHE A 91 -11.68 -3.90 -5.19
CA PHE A 91 -10.91 -5.06 -4.79
C PHE A 91 -9.44 -4.67 -4.59
N LYS A 92 -8.81 -5.36 -3.66
CA LYS A 92 -7.36 -5.51 -3.62
C LYS A 92 -6.99 -6.87 -4.18
N PHE A 93 -5.86 -6.93 -4.87
CA PHE A 93 -5.39 -8.13 -5.55
C PHE A 93 -3.98 -8.50 -5.07
N ALA A 94 -3.92 -9.40 -4.11
CA ALA A 94 -2.66 -9.93 -3.61
C ALA A 94 -2.09 -10.95 -4.60
N LYS A 95 -0.80 -10.84 -4.84
CA LYS A 95 -0.06 -11.74 -5.72
C LYS A 95 -0.15 -13.18 -5.22
N ASP A 96 -0.22 -14.12 -6.16
CA ASP A 96 -0.07 -15.55 -5.86
C ASP A 96 1.28 -15.79 -5.15
N PRO A 97 1.32 -16.44 -3.98
CA PRO A 97 2.58 -16.81 -3.34
C PRO A 97 3.48 -17.70 -4.21
N ALA A 98 2.91 -18.42 -5.18
CA ALA A 98 3.65 -19.25 -6.12
C ALA A 98 4.10 -18.52 -7.40
N ASP A 99 3.72 -17.25 -7.60
CA ASP A 99 4.14 -16.48 -8.78
C ASP A 99 5.58 -15.94 -8.58
N PRO A 100 6.56 -16.45 -9.37
CA PRO A 100 7.98 -16.15 -9.17
C PRO A 100 8.42 -14.82 -9.78
N THR A 101 7.52 -14.09 -10.45
CA THR A 101 7.88 -12.83 -11.10
C THR A 101 8.29 -11.77 -10.08
N ASN A 102 8.92 -10.68 -10.50
CA ASN A 102 9.15 -9.50 -9.64
C ASN A 102 8.00 -8.48 -9.70
N GLY A 103 6.79 -8.92 -10.09
CA GLY A 103 5.60 -8.08 -10.14
C GLY A 103 5.09 -7.62 -8.76
N PRO A 104 4.24 -6.59 -8.72
CA PRO A 104 3.78 -5.97 -7.49
C PRO A 104 3.05 -6.95 -6.56
N LYS A 105 3.40 -6.90 -5.26
CA LYS A 105 2.80 -7.71 -4.20
C LYS A 105 1.30 -7.49 -4.07
N MET A 106 0.87 -6.23 -4.13
CA MET A 106 -0.52 -5.81 -4.05
C MET A 106 -0.89 -4.92 -5.23
N LEU A 107 -2.06 -5.16 -5.82
CA LEU A 107 -2.71 -4.24 -6.76
C LEU A 107 -4.07 -3.81 -6.20
N ALA A 108 -4.65 -2.77 -6.78
CA ALA A 108 -5.98 -2.28 -6.43
C ALA A 108 -6.80 -2.04 -7.71
N THR A 109 -8.12 -2.02 -7.58
CA THR A 109 -9.01 -1.58 -8.66
C THR A 109 -8.59 -0.17 -9.14
N PRO A 110 -8.26 0.02 -10.42
CA PRO A 110 -7.80 1.31 -10.93
C PRO A 110 -8.83 2.41 -10.76
N GLY A 111 -8.37 3.61 -10.39
CA GLY A 111 -9.22 4.81 -10.31
C GLY A 111 -10.07 4.91 -9.05
N VAL A 112 -9.98 3.95 -8.12
CA VAL A 112 -10.67 4.02 -6.83
C VAL A 112 -9.80 4.77 -5.81
N ARG A 113 -10.42 5.64 -4.99
CA ARG A 113 -9.73 6.33 -3.90
C ARG A 113 -9.47 5.36 -2.74
N ALA A 114 -8.48 5.69 -1.91
CA ALA A 114 -8.27 4.96 -0.67
C ALA A 114 -9.52 5.01 0.22
N GLU A 115 -9.89 3.84 0.75
CA GLU A 115 -11.05 3.62 1.62
C GLU A 115 -10.57 3.13 2.99
N LEU A 116 -11.37 3.36 4.03
CA LEU A 116 -11.13 2.79 5.35
C LEU A 116 -11.67 1.37 5.36
N TYR A 117 -10.80 0.39 5.18
CA TYR A 117 -11.19 -1.00 5.25
C TYR A 117 -11.47 -1.35 6.72
N GLY A 118 -12.75 -1.54 7.05
CA GLY A 118 -13.23 -1.92 8.37
C GLY A 118 -14.23 -0.96 8.99
N TRP A 119 -14.95 -0.22 8.14
CA TRP A 119 -16.01 0.68 8.56
C TRP A 119 -17.00 0.05 9.53
N GLU A 120 -17.40 -1.20 9.32
CA GLU A 120 -18.29 -1.94 10.21
C GLU A 120 -17.74 -2.05 11.64
N ARG A 121 -16.41 -2.13 11.81
CA ARG A 121 -15.76 -2.14 13.12
C ARG A 121 -15.79 -0.77 13.77
N VAL A 122 -15.58 0.31 13.02
CA VAL A 122 -15.69 1.69 13.54
C VAL A 122 -17.14 2.01 13.93
N LEU A 123 -18.09 1.67 13.07
CA LEU A 123 -19.51 1.96 13.26
C LEU A 123 -20.13 1.17 14.44
N ALA A 124 -19.57 0.00 14.76
CA ALA A 124 -19.94 -0.77 15.95
C ALA A 124 -19.50 -0.10 17.28
N LYS A 125 -18.66 0.94 17.22
CA LYS A 125 -18.16 1.70 18.39
C LYS A 125 -17.60 0.80 19.50
N PRO A 126 -16.57 -0.02 19.19
CA PRO A 126 -15.97 -0.90 20.18
C PRO A 126 -15.30 -0.10 21.30
N THR A 127 -15.00 -0.77 22.41
CA THR A 127 -14.21 -0.16 23.50
C THR A 127 -12.75 0.07 23.11
N GLN A 128 -12.24 -0.72 22.16
CA GLN A 128 -10.91 -0.60 21.60
C GLN A 128 -10.90 -0.87 20.08
N ILE A 129 -9.98 -0.23 19.36
CA ILE A 129 -9.74 -0.50 17.93
C ILE A 129 -8.26 -0.35 17.59
N ILE A 130 -7.80 -1.13 16.62
CA ILE A 130 -6.42 -1.08 16.10
C ILE A 130 -6.44 -0.60 14.65
N VAL A 131 -5.58 0.37 14.32
CA VAL A 131 -5.25 0.76 12.95
C VAL A 131 -3.96 0.04 12.57
N CYS A 132 -4.01 -0.81 11.54
CA CYS A 132 -2.86 -1.55 11.02
C CYS A 132 -2.49 -1.13 9.59
N GLU A 133 -1.33 -1.55 9.10
CA GLU A 133 -0.73 -1.01 7.89
C GLU A 133 -1.42 -1.48 6.61
N GLY A 134 -1.69 -2.79 6.49
CA GLY A 134 -2.27 -3.39 5.29
C GLY A 134 -3.51 -4.24 5.54
N GLU A 135 -4.11 -4.69 4.43
CA GLU A 135 -5.34 -5.48 4.46
C GLU A 135 -5.14 -6.88 5.07
N PHE A 136 -3.96 -7.49 4.88
CA PHE A 136 -3.67 -8.77 5.51
C PHE A 136 -3.50 -8.64 7.03
N ASP A 137 -2.78 -7.63 7.52
CA ASP A 137 -2.62 -7.40 8.97
C ASP A 137 -3.96 -7.26 9.66
N ARG A 138 -4.88 -6.55 8.98
CA ARG A 138 -6.22 -6.34 9.46
C ARG A 138 -6.97 -7.67 9.62
N LEU A 139 -6.90 -8.53 8.61
CA LEU A 139 -7.53 -9.85 8.60
C LEU A 139 -6.89 -10.81 9.63
N VAL A 140 -5.58 -10.71 9.84
CA VAL A 140 -4.85 -11.49 10.86
C VAL A 140 -5.27 -11.07 12.26
N LEU A 141 -5.30 -9.77 12.55
CA LEU A 141 -5.74 -9.26 13.85
C LEU A 141 -7.22 -9.55 14.11
N GLU A 142 -8.08 -9.45 13.08
CA GLU A 142 -9.48 -9.83 13.16
C GLU A 142 -9.66 -11.33 13.45
N SER A 143 -8.76 -12.18 12.93
CA SER A 143 -8.72 -13.61 13.25
C SER A 143 -8.36 -13.89 14.72
N GLN A 144 -7.74 -12.94 15.41
CA GLN A 144 -7.53 -12.97 16.86
C GLN A 144 -8.72 -12.41 17.65
N GLY A 145 -9.80 -12.01 16.97
CA GLY A 145 -10.97 -11.39 17.58
C GLY A 145 -10.77 -9.92 17.99
N LEU A 146 -9.79 -9.25 17.38
CA LEU A 146 -9.52 -7.83 17.63
C LEU A 146 -10.26 -6.94 16.62
N ALA A 147 -10.83 -5.84 17.09
CA ALA A 147 -11.45 -4.85 16.21
C ALA A 147 -10.34 -4.06 15.50
N THR A 148 -10.28 -4.18 14.17
CA THR A 148 -9.15 -3.66 13.40
C THR A 148 -9.58 -3.02 12.08
N VAL A 149 -8.86 -1.99 11.67
CA VAL A 149 -9.07 -1.23 10.43
C VAL A 149 -7.74 -0.92 9.75
N THR A 150 -7.79 -0.63 8.45
CA THR A 150 -6.63 -0.13 7.70
C THR A 150 -7.06 0.82 6.58
N SER A 151 -6.12 1.58 6.02
CA SER A 151 -6.33 2.37 4.80
C SER A 151 -5.90 1.56 3.57
N THR A 152 -6.76 1.42 2.56
CA THR A 152 -6.47 0.54 1.40
C THR A 152 -5.37 1.01 0.46
N GLY A 153 -4.81 2.21 0.68
CA GLY A 153 -3.61 2.70 -0.02
C GLY A 153 -2.32 2.59 0.79
N GLY A 154 -2.35 1.90 1.94
CA GLY A 154 -1.24 1.84 2.89
C GLY A 154 -1.22 3.03 3.86
N ALA A 155 -0.26 3.01 4.77
CA ALA A 155 -0.20 3.82 5.98
C ALA A 155 -0.32 5.34 5.75
N LEU A 156 0.25 5.87 4.66
CA LEU A 156 0.23 7.30 4.32
C LEU A 156 -1.11 7.80 3.76
N THR A 157 -2.00 6.90 3.35
CA THR A 157 -3.27 7.27 2.71
C THR A 157 -4.42 7.48 3.69
N PHE A 158 -4.14 7.46 5.00
CA PHE A 158 -5.14 7.71 6.02
C PHE A 158 -5.73 9.12 5.90
N ARG A 159 -7.05 9.20 5.71
CA ARG A 159 -7.77 10.43 5.37
C ARG A 159 -8.25 11.17 6.61
N ARG A 160 -8.13 12.50 6.60
CA ARG A 160 -8.51 13.38 7.73
C ARG A 160 -10.00 13.28 8.07
N GLU A 161 -10.84 13.10 7.07
CA GLU A 161 -12.30 12.97 7.24
C GLU A 161 -12.73 11.72 8.03
N TRP A 162 -11.86 10.73 8.19
CA TRP A 162 -12.17 9.53 8.97
C TRP A 162 -12.05 9.77 10.48
N GLY A 163 -11.21 10.71 10.92
CA GLY A 163 -10.89 10.98 12.32
C GLY A 163 -12.12 11.09 13.24
N PRO A 164 -13.13 11.93 12.91
CA PRO A 164 -14.31 12.10 13.75
C PRO A 164 -15.10 10.82 14.04
N HIS A 165 -15.00 9.80 13.17
CA HIS A 165 -15.66 8.52 13.39
C HIS A 165 -15.02 7.68 14.49
N PHE A 166 -13.77 7.97 14.84
CA PHE A 166 -13.07 7.31 15.92
C PHE A 166 -13.34 7.95 17.29
N ASP A 167 -13.85 9.19 17.35
CA ASP A 167 -14.12 9.92 18.61
C ASP A 167 -14.92 9.10 19.66
N PRO A 168 -15.93 8.29 19.30
CA PRO A 168 -16.67 7.49 20.28
C PRO A 168 -15.90 6.28 20.85
N ILE A 169 -14.74 5.91 20.30
CA ILE A 169 -14.01 4.68 20.64
C ILE A 169 -12.97 4.98 21.74
N PRO A 170 -13.10 4.49 22.97
CA PRO A 170 -12.22 4.88 24.09
C PRO A 170 -10.72 4.64 23.84
N SER A 171 -10.35 3.45 23.36
CA SER A 171 -8.95 3.08 23.13
C SER A 171 -8.65 2.90 21.64
N ILE A 172 -7.69 3.68 21.12
CA ILE A 172 -7.27 3.56 19.72
C ILE A 172 -5.77 3.26 19.69
N TYR A 173 -5.42 2.20 18.99
CA TYR A 173 -4.06 1.73 18.83
C TYR A 173 -3.62 1.82 17.37
N VAL A 174 -2.34 2.03 17.14
CA VAL A 174 -1.71 1.98 15.82
C VAL A 174 -0.58 0.96 15.88
N CYS A 175 -0.64 -0.07 15.04
CA CYS A 175 0.34 -1.14 14.97
C CYS A 175 0.72 -1.35 13.50
N PHE A 176 1.79 -0.71 13.06
CA PHE A 176 2.32 -0.77 11.69
C PHE A 176 3.61 -1.58 11.64
N ASP A 177 4.11 -1.81 10.44
CA ASP A 177 5.27 -2.66 10.20
C ASP A 177 6.52 -2.04 10.84
N ASN A 178 7.50 -2.89 11.18
CA ASN A 178 8.73 -2.45 11.82
C ASN A 178 9.73 -1.85 10.81
N ASP A 179 9.30 -0.86 10.04
CA ASP A 179 10.10 -0.16 9.03
C ASP A 179 9.85 1.37 9.02
N ASP A 180 10.46 2.06 8.07
CA ASP A 180 10.36 3.51 7.93
C ASP A 180 8.95 3.94 7.46
N ALA A 181 8.31 3.13 6.60
CA ALA A 181 6.98 3.42 6.07
C ALA A 181 5.92 3.36 7.18
N GLY A 182 5.99 2.35 8.04
CA GLY A 182 5.15 2.21 9.23
C GLY A 182 5.37 3.37 10.22
N ARG A 183 6.60 3.84 10.40
CA ARG A 183 6.87 5.01 11.26
C ARG A 183 6.28 6.30 10.71
N GLU A 184 6.40 6.56 9.41
CA GLU A 184 5.80 7.75 8.79
C GLU A 184 4.27 7.66 8.73
N GLY A 185 3.74 6.47 8.47
CA GLY A 185 2.33 6.16 8.55
C GLY A 185 1.73 6.47 9.93
N ALA A 186 2.40 6.05 11.00
CA ALA A 186 1.93 6.30 12.36
C ALA A 186 1.84 7.80 12.67
N LYS A 187 2.78 8.61 12.17
CA LYS A 187 2.72 10.08 12.27
C LYS A 187 1.51 10.63 11.51
N ARG A 188 1.21 10.09 10.32
CA ARG A 188 0.03 10.49 9.55
C ARG A 188 -1.27 10.17 10.31
N VAL A 189 -1.38 9.00 10.93
CA VAL A 189 -2.53 8.67 11.79
C VAL A 189 -2.59 9.60 13.00
N ALA A 190 -1.45 9.97 13.60
CA ALA A 190 -1.40 10.90 14.72
C ALA A 190 -1.94 12.31 14.39
N GLU A 191 -1.82 12.78 13.14
CA GLU A 191 -2.45 14.03 12.71
C GLU A 191 -3.98 13.96 12.69
N VAL A 192 -4.53 12.77 12.45
CA VAL A 192 -5.98 12.54 12.29
C VAL A 192 -6.62 12.11 13.62
N ILE A 193 -5.88 11.32 14.41
CA ILE A 193 -6.31 10.72 15.66
C ILE A 193 -5.21 10.93 16.72
N PRO A 194 -5.01 12.16 17.22
CA PRO A 194 -3.88 12.50 18.10
C PRO A 194 -3.88 11.77 19.44
N ARG A 195 -5.04 11.26 19.88
CA ARG A 195 -5.18 10.47 21.12
C ARG A 195 -4.87 8.98 20.97
N GLY A 196 -4.54 8.52 19.76
CA GLY A 196 -4.14 7.15 19.53
C GLY A 196 -2.82 6.82 20.21
N ARG A 197 -2.56 5.53 20.42
CA ARG A 197 -1.33 5.00 21.01
C ARG A 197 -0.61 4.09 20.04
N ILE A 198 0.71 4.25 19.91
CA ILE A 198 1.55 3.38 19.10
C ILE A 198 1.89 2.10 19.86
N VAL A 199 1.68 0.98 19.19
CA VAL A 199 2.09 -0.36 19.59
C VAL A 199 3.32 -0.70 18.76
N ARG A 200 4.40 -1.12 19.41
CA ARG A 200 5.61 -1.57 18.72
C ARG A 200 5.65 -3.09 18.76
N LEU A 201 5.83 -3.69 17.59
CA LEU A 201 6.13 -5.11 17.49
C LEU A 201 7.54 -5.39 18.07
N PRO A 202 7.75 -6.57 18.65
CA PRO A 202 9.02 -6.92 19.30
C PRO A 202 10.12 -7.12 18.24
N GLU A 203 11.38 -6.83 18.56
CA GLU A 203 12.50 -6.85 17.59
C GLU A 203 12.69 -8.21 16.91
N GLU A 204 12.21 -9.30 17.52
CA GLU A 204 12.18 -10.66 16.98
C GLU A 204 11.34 -10.78 15.70
N VAL A 205 10.43 -9.82 15.42
CA VAL A 205 9.74 -9.76 14.12
C VAL A 205 10.69 -9.33 12.98
N GLY A 206 11.86 -8.77 13.30
CA GLY A 206 12.84 -8.30 12.33
C GLY A 206 12.51 -6.94 11.72
N GLU A 207 13.41 -6.45 10.87
CA GLU A 207 13.19 -5.23 10.07
C GLU A 207 12.10 -5.49 9.03
N GLY A 208 11.11 -4.60 8.96
CA GLY A 208 9.91 -4.77 8.13
C GLY A 208 8.99 -5.90 8.60
N GLY A 209 9.19 -6.44 9.80
CA GLY A 209 8.31 -7.46 10.37
C GLY A 209 6.94 -6.90 10.71
N ASP A 210 5.91 -7.72 10.51
CA ASP A 210 4.50 -7.35 10.66
C ASP A 210 3.76 -8.24 11.69
N VAL A 211 2.44 -8.09 11.80
CA VAL A 211 1.63 -8.92 12.69
C VAL A 211 1.53 -10.37 12.20
N THR A 212 1.68 -10.63 10.91
CA THR A 212 1.79 -12.00 10.37
C THR A 212 3.03 -12.67 10.94
N ASP A 213 4.17 -11.99 10.96
CA ASP A 213 5.39 -12.49 11.59
C ASP A 213 5.20 -12.76 13.08
N PHE A 214 4.52 -11.85 13.80
CA PHE A 214 4.24 -12.00 15.22
C PHE A 214 3.42 -13.27 15.52
N PHE A 215 2.27 -13.46 14.85
CA PHE A 215 1.38 -14.59 15.15
C PHE A 215 1.80 -15.90 14.49
N VAL A 216 2.32 -15.86 13.27
CA VAL A 216 2.61 -17.06 12.47
C VAL A 216 4.06 -17.48 12.61
N ARG A 217 5.01 -16.58 12.33
CA ARG A 217 6.44 -16.94 12.33
C ARG A 217 6.99 -17.14 13.74
N LEU A 218 6.64 -16.25 14.67
CA LEU A 218 7.04 -16.36 16.07
C LEU A 218 6.10 -17.23 16.91
N GLY A 219 4.90 -17.55 16.41
CA GLY A 219 3.93 -18.38 17.12
C GLY A 219 3.39 -17.74 18.41
N ARG A 220 3.43 -16.41 18.51
CA ARG A 220 2.93 -15.66 19.67
C ARG A 220 1.41 -15.71 19.73
N VAL A 221 0.86 -15.62 20.93
CA VAL A 221 -0.59 -15.68 21.14
C VAL A 221 -1.20 -14.29 21.38
N ARG A 222 -2.53 -14.21 21.27
CA ARG A 222 -3.29 -12.98 21.49
C ARG A 222 -2.95 -12.30 22.82
N ASP A 223 -2.86 -13.05 23.93
CA ASP A 223 -2.58 -12.49 25.25
C ASP A 223 -1.24 -11.73 25.28
N GLU A 224 -0.23 -12.21 24.54
CA GLU A 224 1.05 -11.52 24.40
C GLU A 224 0.90 -10.24 23.58
N PHE A 225 0.06 -10.25 22.54
CA PHE A 225 -0.26 -9.03 21.79
C PHE A 225 -1.02 -8.00 22.64
N GLU A 226 -1.96 -8.45 23.49
CA GLU A 226 -2.68 -7.57 24.41
C GLU A 226 -1.76 -6.93 25.45
N GLN A 227 -0.68 -7.61 25.86
CA GLN A 227 0.36 -6.99 26.68
C GLN A 227 1.06 -5.84 25.94
N LEU A 228 1.31 -5.97 24.63
CA LEU A 228 1.84 -4.86 23.82
C LEU A 228 0.86 -3.69 23.75
N LEU A 229 -0.45 -3.96 23.67
CA LEU A 229 -1.49 -2.92 23.75
C LEU A 229 -1.48 -2.22 25.12
N GLY A 230 -1.23 -2.96 26.19
CA GLY A 230 -1.07 -2.42 27.55
C GLY A 230 0.15 -1.52 27.70
N ALA A 231 1.24 -1.84 26.99
CA ALA A 231 2.49 -1.08 26.97
C ALA A 231 2.52 0.04 25.89
N ALA A 232 1.42 0.24 25.16
CA ALA A 232 1.37 1.18 24.05
C ALA A 232 1.66 2.62 24.49
N GLN A 233 2.51 3.30 23.73
CA GLN A 233 2.95 4.66 24.02
C GLN A 233 2.05 5.68 23.31
N PRO A 234 1.96 6.94 23.75
CA PRO A 234 1.32 7.98 22.97
C PRO A 234 1.86 8.01 21.53
N LEU A 235 0.98 8.21 20.54
CA LEU A 235 1.42 8.38 19.17
C LEU A 235 2.47 9.49 19.07
N PRO A 236 3.51 9.32 18.24
CA PRO A 236 4.46 10.38 17.99
C PRO A 236 3.73 11.48 17.22
N LEU A 237 3.32 12.53 17.94
CA LEU A 237 2.94 13.79 17.29
C LEU A 237 4.17 14.29 16.52
N ARG A 238 3.95 14.93 15.37
CA ARG A 238 4.99 15.80 14.82
C ARG A 238 5.24 16.89 15.88
N LEU A 239 6.27 16.71 16.69
CA LEU A 239 6.77 17.76 17.58
C LEU A 239 7.16 18.94 16.69
N SER A 240 6.54 20.09 16.92
CA SER A 240 6.91 21.36 16.30
C SER A 240 8.27 21.90 16.80
N THR A 241 9.04 21.09 17.54
CA THR A 241 10.23 21.52 18.30
C THR A 241 11.46 20.64 18.06
N ASP A 242 11.66 20.13 16.85
CA ASP A 242 12.97 19.58 16.46
C ASP A 242 13.58 20.46 15.34
N ASN A 243 14.38 21.42 15.78
CA ASN A 243 15.15 22.35 14.94
C ASN A 243 16.42 21.69 14.35
N ARG A 244 16.37 20.37 14.09
CA ARG A 244 17.30 19.67 13.18
C ARG A 244 16.51 19.31 11.94
N GLN A 245 16.54 20.24 10.99
CA GLN A 245 15.89 20.15 9.69
C GLN A 245 16.33 18.89 8.94
N SER A 246 15.54 17.81 9.00
CA SER A 246 15.16 17.19 7.73
C SER A 246 14.30 18.23 7.02
N PRO A 247 14.52 18.49 5.71
CA PRO A 247 13.95 19.66 5.08
C PRO A 247 12.44 19.61 5.25
N PRO A 248 11.79 20.74 5.59
CA PRO A 248 10.35 20.80 5.45
C PRO A 248 10.01 20.31 4.03
N GLU A 249 8.99 19.45 3.89
CA GLU A 249 8.21 19.56 2.66
C GLU A 249 7.88 21.05 2.54
N PRO A 250 8.30 21.72 1.47
CA PRO A 250 7.90 23.11 1.32
C PRO A 250 6.39 23.06 1.19
N ALA A 251 5.69 23.47 2.24
CA ALA A 251 4.59 24.39 2.03
C ALA A 251 5.18 25.45 1.10
N HIS A 252 4.87 25.42 -0.19
CA HIS A 252 5.33 26.46 -1.09
C HIS A 252 4.90 27.79 -0.46
N PRO A 253 5.83 28.67 -0.04
CA PRO A 253 5.49 30.06 0.19
C PRO A 253 5.33 30.62 -1.22
N GLY A 254 4.14 30.42 -1.76
CA GLY A 254 3.89 30.54 -3.18
C GLY A 254 2.41 30.56 -3.54
N SER A 255 1.51 30.83 -2.59
CA SER A 255 0.26 31.53 -2.91
C SER A 255 0.53 33.02 -3.14
N GLY A 256 1.69 33.35 -3.73
CA GLY A 256 2.08 34.65 -4.22
C GLY A 256 2.36 34.49 -5.71
N SER A 257 1.82 35.41 -6.52
CA SER A 257 1.82 35.36 -7.98
C SER A 257 3.18 35.02 -8.61
N ALA A 258 4.30 35.37 -7.98
CA ALA A 258 5.66 35.18 -8.49
C ALA A 258 6.12 33.71 -8.58
N VAL A 259 5.76 32.82 -7.64
CA VAL A 259 6.18 31.40 -7.70
C VAL A 259 5.38 30.65 -8.76
N GLN A 260 4.09 30.96 -8.88
CA GLN A 260 3.23 30.41 -9.91
C GLN A 260 3.69 30.86 -11.31
N GLU A 261 4.11 32.11 -11.44
CA GLU A 261 4.65 32.67 -12.68
C GLU A 261 5.97 31.98 -13.09
N LEU A 262 6.87 31.71 -12.15
CA LEU A 262 8.10 30.96 -12.43
C LEU A 262 7.81 29.51 -12.85
N LYS A 263 6.86 28.83 -12.19
CA LYS A 263 6.41 27.48 -12.60
C LYS A 263 5.82 27.46 -14.01
N SER A 264 5.22 28.56 -14.48
CA SER A 264 4.65 28.64 -15.83
C SER A 264 5.69 28.85 -16.93
N ARG A 265 6.91 29.30 -16.59
CA ARG A 265 7.98 29.61 -17.55
C ARG A 265 8.93 28.45 -17.80
N LEU A 266 8.99 27.49 -16.89
CA LEU A 266 9.87 26.33 -17.01
C LEU A 266 9.06 25.03 -16.90
N PRO A 267 8.62 24.46 -18.04
CA PRO A 267 7.93 23.18 -18.07
C PRO A 267 8.75 22.10 -17.38
N ILE A 268 8.07 21.24 -16.60
CA ILE A 268 8.74 20.20 -15.81
C ILE A 268 9.57 19.23 -16.66
N GLU A 269 9.12 18.94 -17.88
CA GLU A 269 9.83 18.12 -18.84
C GLU A 269 11.15 18.72 -19.30
N ASP A 270 11.21 20.04 -19.46
CA ASP A 270 12.40 20.77 -19.92
C ASP A 270 13.46 20.84 -18.82
N LEU A 271 13.03 20.97 -17.57
CA LEU A 271 13.94 20.90 -16.43
C LEU A 271 14.46 19.48 -16.26
N ILE A 272 13.58 18.51 -16.08
CA ILE A 272 13.97 17.12 -15.77
C ILE A 272 14.77 16.51 -16.93
N GLY A 273 14.42 16.83 -18.17
CA GLY A 273 15.10 16.35 -19.37
C GLY A 273 16.59 16.74 -19.46
N ARG A 274 17.02 17.75 -18.71
CA ARG A 274 18.44 18.13 -18.58
C ARG A 274 19.26 17.16 -17.73
N TYR A 275 18.60 16.45 -16.80
CA TYR A 275 19.25 15.56 -15.85
C TYR A 275 19.09 14.09 -16.22
N VAL A 276 17.92 13.72 -16.75
CA VAL A 276 17.62 12.33 -17.10
C VAL A 276 17.04 12.24 -18.52
N PRO A 277 17.41 11.21 -19.30
CA PRO A 277 16.91 11.05 -20.66
C PRO A 277 15.43 10.65 -20.65
N LEU A 278 14.57 11.59 -21.01
CA LEU A 278 13.13 11.40 -21.09
C LEU A 278 12.73 10.77 -22.45
N ARG A 279 11.84 9.77 -22.40
CA ARG A 279 11.25 9.13 -23.59
C ARG A 279 9.73 9.35 -23.62
N PRO A 280 9.14 9.71 -24.76
CA PRO A 280 7.68 9.84 -24.87
C PRO A 280 6.95 8.51 -24.60
N SER A 281 5.83 8.61 -23.87
CA SER A 281 4.88 7.51 -23.64
C SER A 281 3.45 8.08 -23.58
N GLY A 282 2.81 8.19 -24.74
CA GLY A 282 1.53 8.87 -24.88
C GLY A 282 1.66 10.35 -24.52
N GLN A 283 0.84 10.83 -23.57
CA GLN A 283 0.88 12.20 -23.05
C GLN A 283 1.89 12.40 -21.89
N ARG A 284 2.66 11.35 -21.56
CA ARG A 284 3.60 11.33 -20.44
C ARG A 284 5.01 11.13 -20.98
N LEU A 285 6.00 11.40 -20.14
CA LEU A 285 7.39 11.07 -20.42
C LEU A 285 7.87 10.05 -19.39
N VAL A 286 8.72 9.12 -19.80
CA VAL A 286 9.25 8.06 -18.94
C VAL A 286 10.77 8.06 -18.95
N ALA A 287 11.38 7.74 -17.82
CA ALA A 287 12.82 7.57 -17.67
C ALA A 287 13.12 6.53 -16.60
N ARG A 288 14.40 6.14 -16.50
CA ARG A 288 14.91 5.47 -15.30
C ARG A 288 14.96 6.47 -14.16
N CYS A 289 14.57 6.02 -12.98
CA CYS A 289 14.59 6.88 -11.81
C CYS A 289 16.03 7.27 -11.44
N PRO A 290 16.28 8.55 -11.19
CA PRO A 290 17.58 8.99 -10.67
C PRO A 290 17.73 8.83 -9.15
N PHE A 291 16.65 8.47 -8.44
CA PHE A 291 16.62 8.45 -6.98
C PHE A 291 16.77 7.05 -6.38
N HIS A 292 16.82 6.01 -7.21
CA HIS A 292 17.15 4.64 -6.81
C HIS A 292 17.79 3.92 -8.00
N GLU A 293 18.38 2.77 -7.74
CA GLU A 293 18.92 1.93 -8.81
C GLU A 293 17.77 1.33 -9.63
N ASP A 294 17.56 1.90 -10.82
CA ASP A 294 16.42 1.57 -11.66
C ASP A 294 16.86 0.89 -12.97
N HIS A 295 16.52 -0.39 -13.09
CA HIS A 295 16.81 -1.18 -14.29
C HIS A 295 15.70 -1.07 -15.36
N THR A 296 14.48 -0.67 -14.98
CA THR A 296 13.29 -0.58 -15.85
C THR A 296 12.56 0.74 -15.64
N PRO A 297 12.41 1.60 -16.68
CA PRO A 297 11.89 2.97 -16.52
C PRO A 297 10.65 3.10 -15.63
N SER A 298 10.86 3.44 -14.35
CA SER A 298 9.81 3.56 -13.34
C SER A 298 9.45 5.02 -13.04
N PHE A 299 10.24 5.96 -13.56
CA PHE A 299 10.08 7.39 -13.37
C PHE A 299 9.22 7.99 -14.48
N VAL A 300 8.10 8.61 -14.11
CA VAL A 300 7.13 9.17 -15.05
C VAL A 300 6.94 10.65 -14.79
N VAL A 301 7.06 11.46 -15.84
CA VAL A 301 6.81 12.90 -15.83
C VAL A 301 5.48 13.16 -16.53
N TYR A 302 4.68 14.06 -15.95
CA TYR A 302 3.34 14.43 -16.37
C TYR A 302 3.29 15.93 -16.73
N PRO A 303 3.64 16.31 -17.98
CA PRO A 303 3.60 17.69 -18.45
C PRO A 303 2.28 18.40 -18.17
N GLY A 304 1.15 17.75 -18.40
CA GLY A 304 -0.18 18.36 -18.22
C GLY A 304 -0.51 18.74 -16.75
N THR A 305 0.17 18.13 -15.78
CA THR A 305 0.00 18.45 -14.35
C THR A 305 1.23 19.07 -13.72
N GLN A 306 2.30 19.28 -14.50
CA GLN A 306 3.59 19.79 -14.04
C GLN A 306 4.13 19.01 -12.83
N SER A 307 4.05 17.66 -12.88
CA SER A 307 4.47 16.77 -11.80
C SER A 307 5.24 15.54 -12.29
N PHE A 308 5.98 14.89 -11.41
CA PHE A 308 6.60 13.58 -11.65
C PHE A 308 6.22 12.58 -10.55
N HIS A 309 6.31 11.28 -10.88
CA HIS A 309 6.16 10.19 -9.93
C HIS A 309 7.03 9.00 -10.34
N CYS A 310 7.74 8.43 -9.38
CA CYS A 310 8.49 7.19 -9.51
C CYS A 310 7.70 6.03 -8.92
N PHE A 311 7.39 5.03 -9.72
CA PHE A 311 6.67 3.83 -9.27
C PHE A 311 7.57 2.80 -8.56
N GLY A 312 8.90 2.97 -8.60
CA GLY A 312 9.85 2.14 -7.87
C GLY A 312 10.08 2.62 -6.43
N CYS A 313 10.48 3.88 -6.27
CA CYS A 313 10.84 4.45 -4.96
C CYS A 313 9.84 5.46 -4.39
N LEU A 314 8.67 5.63 -5.04
CA LEU A 314 7.58 6.54 -4.62
C LEU A 314 7.92 8.03 -4.57
N ALA A 315 9.12 8.40 -5.04
CA ALA A 315 9.51 9.80 -5.18
C ALA A 315 8.55 10.52 -6.14
N HIS A 316 8.01 11.66 -5.73
CA HIS A 316 7.07 12.44 -6.52
C HIS A 316 7.22 13.93 -6.20
N GLY A 317 6.62 14.79 -7.03
CA GLY A 317 6.57 16.22 -6.79
C GLY A 317 6.65 17.04 -8.07
N ASP A 318 7.00 18.32 -7.93
CA ASP A 318 7.17 19.26 -9.04
C ASP A 318 8.66 19.54 -9.35
N VAL A 319 8.92 20.55 -10.18
CA VAL A 319 10.27 21.02 -10.53
C VAL A 319 11.15 21.32 -9.31
N PHE A 320 10.58 21.87 -8.24
CA PHE A 320 11.33 22.18 -7.01
C PHE A 320 11.65 20.91 -6.26
N ALA A 321 10.66 20.02 -6.09
CA ALA A 321 10.87 18.73 -5.43
C ALA A 321 11.93 17.89 -6.16
N PHE A 322 11.98 17.96 -7.50
CA PHE A 322 13.00 17.29 -8.29
C PHE A 322 14.40 17.83 -7.98
N LEU A 323 14.62 19.15 -8.08
CA LEU A 323 15.93 19.78 -7.84
C LEU A 323 16.41 19.59 -6.41
N MET A 324 15.52 19.80 -5.44
CA MET A 324 15.84 19.61 -4.03
C MET A 324 16.27 18.16 -3.75
N ARG A 325 15.67 17.18 -4.42
CA ARG A 325 16.02 15.76 -4.24
C ARG A 325 17.24 15.34 -5.05
N TYR A 326 17.37 15.80 -6.29
CA TYR A 326 18.43 15.41 -7.21
C TYR A 326 19.76 16.09 -6.88
N GLU A 327 19.72 17.41 -6.67
CA GLU A 327 20.90 18.23 -6.40
C GLU A 327 21.12 18.48 -4.89
N ARG A 328 20.23 17.98 -4.02
CA ARG A 328 20.29 18.20 -2.56
C ARG A 328 20.23 19.69 -2.17
N LEU A 329 19.50 20.48 -2.95
CA LEU A 329 19.33 21.91 -2.74
C LEU A 329 18.25 22.22 -1.69
N SER A 330 18.42 23.35 -1.00
CA SER A 330 17.33 24.02 -0.30
C SER A 330 16.34 24.62 -1.30
N PHE A 331 15.13 24.97 -0.84
CA PHE A 331 14.13 25.64 -1.68
C PHE A 331 14.65 26.97 -2.27
N ARG A 332 15.45 27.72 -1.51
CA ARG A 332 16.01 29.01 -1.97
C ARG A 332 16.99 28.81 -3.12
N GLU A 333 17.88 27.84 -2.98
CA GLU A 333 18.84 27.48 -4.04
C GLU A 333 18.11 26.91 -5.27
N ALA A 334 17.11 26.05 -5.08
CA ALA A 334 16.27 25.55 -6.19
C ALA A 334 15.53 26.69 -6.91
N LEU A 335 15.08 27.71 -6.17
CA LEU A 335 14.45 28.91 -6.73
C LEU A 335 15.44 29.76 -7.52
N GLU A 336 16.69 29.89 -7.08
CA GLU A 336 17.76 30.56 -7.83
C GLU A 336 18.12 29.80 -9.12
N VAL A 337 18.22 28.48 -9.05
CA VAL A 337 18.43 27.62 -10.23
C VAL A 337 17.29 27.82 -11.23
N ILE A 338 16.03 27.73 -10.81
CA ILE A 338 14.88 27.92 -11.72
C ILE A 338 14.87 29.34 -12.30
N ARG A 339 15.21 30.38 -11.52
CA ARG A 339 15.31 31.76 -12.03
C ARG A 339 16.38 31.93 -13.09
N ASN A 340 17.54 31.30 -12.92
CA ASN A 340 18.63 31.35 -13.90
C ASN A 340 18.30 30.56 -15.17
N LEU A 341 17.45 29.53 -15.06
CA LEU A 341 16.99 28.73 -16.20
C LEU A 341 15.78 29.33 -16.94
N SER A 342 15.08 30.29 -16.31
CA SER A 342 13.88 30.96 -16.85
C SER A 342 14.16 32.36 -17.43
N ASN A 343 15.41 32.80 -17.41
CA ASN A 343 15.92 34.00 -18.11
C ASN A 343 16.62 33.56 -19.39
#